data_AF-A0A9D9DNV1-F1
#
_entry.id   AF-A0A9D9DNV1-F1
#
_cell.length_a   1.000
_cell.length_b   1.000
_cell.length_c   1.000
_cell.angle_alpha   90.00
_cell.angle_beta   90.00
_cell.angle_gamma   90.00
#
_symmetry.space_group_name_H-M   'P 1'
#
loop_
_entity.id
_entity.type
_entity.pdbx_description
1 polymer ?
#
loop_
_entity_poly.entity_id
_entity_poly.type
_entity_poly.pdbx_seq_one_letter_code
_entity_poly.pdbx_strand_id
1 'polypeptide(L)'
;MKKIKSIFGKDCINVVFACDKNYAPCMTVAVKSLIENTGINNNYDIVILEDGLNFAYKKLITSFTKDYDNISIRFFNIKKYIERYDNYLFTNDYFSLAAYFRILIPEVFLDYEKVIYLDSDVMVMNDVALLYN
;
A
#
# COMPACT_ATOMS: atom_id res chain seq x y z
N MET A 1 13.75 -13.14 6.12
CA MET A 1 13.15 -11.91 5.53
C MET A 1 12.12 -11.34 6.50
N LYS A 2 11.99 -10.02 6.55
CA LYS A 2 11.03 -9.37 7.45
C LYS A 2 9.66 -9.44 6.77
N LYS A 3 8.87 -10.42 7.19
CA LYS A 3 7.48 -10.58 6.74
C LYS A 3 6.61 -9.53 7.40
N ILE A 4 5.60 -9.05 6.67
CA ILE A 4 4.56 -8.22 7.28
C ILE A 4 3.46 -9.13 7.81
N LYS A 5 2.85 -8.75 8.93
CA LYS A 5 1.71 -9.45 9.53
C LYS A 5 0.54 -8.48 9.62
N SER A 6 -0.69 -8.98 9.46
CA SER A 6 -1.88 -8.15 9.63
C SER A 6 -1.94 -7.61 11.06
N ILE A 7 -2.31 -6.34 11.19
CA ILE A 7 -2.48 -5.68 12.50
C ILE A 7 -3.76 -6.16 13.18
N PHE A 8 -4.83 -6.36 12.41
CA PHE A 8 -6.17 -6.63 12.95
C PHE A 8 -6.59 -8.10 12.86
N GLY A 9 -5.70 -8.99 12.39
CA GLY A 9 -5.98 -10.42 12.29
C GLY A 9 -6.64 -10.82 10.97
N LYS A 10 -7.40 -11.92 10.99
CA LYS A 10 -7.92 -12.58 9.77
C LYS A 10 -9.03 -11.81 9.06
N ASP A 11 -9.94 -11.17 9.79
CA ASP A 11 -11.14 -10.52 9.23
C ASP A 11 -10.88 -9.06 8.81
N CYS A 12 -9.62 -8.73 8.51
CA CYS A 12 -9.20 -7.39 8.14
C CYS A 12 -9.20 -7.19 6.62
N ILE A 13 -9.64 -6.02 6.18
CA ILE A 13 -9.53 -5.57 4.80
C ILE A 13 -8.11 -5.06 4.57
N ASN A 14 -7.25 -5.94 4.05
CA ASN A 14 -5.85 -5.61 3.79
C ASN A 14 -5.70 -4.98 2.40
N VAL A 15 -5.21 -3.75 2.35
CA VAL A 15 -5.04 -2.96 1.12
C VAL A 15 -3.58 -2.66 0.90
N VAL A 16 -3.12 -2.81 -0.34
CA VAL A 16 -1.73 -2.58 -0.74
C VAL A 16 -1.66 -1.54 -1.83
N PHE A 17 -0.84 -0.52 -1.62
CA PHE A 17 -0.39 0.39 -2.66
C PHE A 17 1.07 0.12 -2.99
N ALA A 18 1.49 0.46 -4.20
CA ALA A 18 2.89 0.57 -4.57
C ALA A 18 3.14 1.97 -5.12
N CYS A 19 4.21 2.63 -4.68
CA CYS A 19 4.50 4.00 -5.09
C CYS A 19 6.00 4.30 -5.08
N ASP A 20 6.46 5.02 -6.09
CA ASP A 20 7.74 5.71 -6.06
C ASP A 20 7.58 7.18 -5.60
N LYS A 21 8.69 7.90 -5.51
CA LYS A 21 8.71 9.30 -5.10
C LYS A 21 7.94 10.24 -6.04
N ASN A 22 7.80 9.91 -7.33
CA ASN A 22 7.17 10.78 -8.32
C ASN A 22 5.64 10.73 -8.21
N TYR A 23 5.10 9.56 -7.86
CA TYR A 23 3.66 9.34 -7.66
C TYR A 23 3.17 9.65 -6.24
N ALA A 24 4.06 10.07 -5.34
CA ALA A 24 3.71 10.38 -3.95
C ALA A 24 2.54 11.38 -3.78
N PRO A 25 2.42 12.46 -4.59
CA PRO A 25 1.26 13.35 -4.52
C PRO A 25 -0.05 12.63 -4.88
N CYS A 26 -0.07 11.89 -5.99
CA CYS A 26 -1.23 11.13 -6.44
C CYS A 26 -1.64 10.07 -5.42
N MET A 27 -0.68 9.30 -4.93
CA MET A 27 -0.93 8.27 -3.90
C MET A 27 -1.50 8.89 -2.62
N THR A 28 -1.04 10.09 -2.23
CA THR A 28 -1.58 10.78 -1.04
C THR A 28 -3.06 11.07 -1.20
N VAL A 29 -3.50 11.49 -2.39
CA VAL A 29 -4.93 11.68 -2.72
C VAL A 29 -5.66 10.35 -2.74
N ALA A 30 -5.11 9.31 -3.38
CA ALA A 30 -5.71 7.97 -3.44
C ALA A 30 -5.95 7.41 -2.03
N VAL A 31 -4.93 7.45 -1.16
CA VAL A 31 -5.02 6.99 0.23
C VAL A 31 -6.02 7.82 1.03
N LYS A 32 -6.04 9.15 0.85
CA LYS A 32 -7.01 10.01 1.53
C LYS A 32 -8.45 9.67 1.12
N SER A 33 -8.69 9.52 -0.18
CA SER A 33 -10.01 9.14 -0.71
C SER A 33 -10.45 7.76 -0.22
N LEU A 34 -9.52 6.82 -0.05
CA LEU A 34 -9.83 5.51 0.54
C LEU A 34 -10.32 5.66 1.97
N ILE A 35 -9.56 6.35 2.83
CA ILE A 35 -9.90 6.53 4.25
C ILE A 35 -11.25 7.22 4.43
N GLU A 36 -11.55 8.23 3.59
CA GLU A 36 -12.82 8.96 3.67
C GLU A 36 -14.04 8.13 3.24
N ASN A 37 -13.82 7.02 2.52
CA ASN A 37 -14.90 6.17 2.01
C ASN A 37 -14.95 4.77 2.66
N THR A 38 -14.07 4.46 3.61
CA THR A 38 -14.13 3.20 4.37
C THR A 38 -15.19 3.24 5.47
N GLY A 39 -15.99 2.19 5.60
CA GLY A 39 -17.01 2.07 6.65
C GLY A 39 -16.43 1.65 8.00
N ILE A 40 -17.10 1.98 9.10
CA ILE A 40 -16.67 1.69 10.48
C ILE A 40 -16.77 0.22 10.92
N ASN A 41 -17.46 -0.62 10.14
CA ASN A 41 -17.76 -2.00 10.52
C ASN A 41 -16.62 -2.99 10.25
N ASN A 42 -15.60 -2.56 9.52
CA ASN A 42 -14.42 -3.36 9.21
C ASN A 42 -13.16 -2.69 9.74
N ASN A 43 -12.12 -3.49 9.93
CA ASN A 43 -10.76 -3.00 10.14
C ASN A 43 -10.00 -2.98 8.82
N TYR A 44 -9.17 -1.96 8.60
CA TYR A 44 -8.40 -1.77 7.38
C TYR A 44 -6.91 -1.71 7.69
N ASP A 45 -6.13 -2.61 7.10
CA ASP A 45 -4.67 -2.63 7.20
C ASP A 45 -4.10 -2.22 5.83
N ILE A 46 -3.72 -0.94 5.73
CA ILE A 46 -3.21 -0.34 4.52
C ILE A 46 -1.68 -0.38 4.58
N VAL A 47 -1.06 -0.97 3.56
CA VAL A 47 0.38 -1.08 3.45
C VAL A 47 0.86 -0.45 2.15
N ILE A 48 1.78 0.49 2.26
CA ILE A 48 2.38 1.18 1.12
C ILE A 48 3.77 0.59 0.88
N LEU A 49 3.92 -0.13 -0.24
CA LEU A 49 5.20 -0.58 -0.77
C LEU A 49 5.90 0.61 -1.42
N GLU A 50 7.05 1.00 -0.87
CA GLU A 50 7.75 2.20 -1.30
C GLU A 50 9.26 2.01 -1.43
N ASP A 51 9.87 2.82 -2.28
CA ASP A 51 11.31 3.04 -2.29
C ASP A 51 11.63 4.53 -2.17
N GLY A 52 12.04 4.95 -0.98
CA GLY A 52 12.54 6.30 -0.75
C GLY A 52 11.45 7.38 -0.68
N LEU A 53 10.24 7.03 -0.23
CA LEU A 53 9.18 8.01 0.00
C LEU A 53 9.62 8.99 1.10
N ASN A 54 9.50 10.30 0.82
CA ASN A 54 9.93 11.35 1.74
C ASN A 54 9.17 11.27 3.08
N PHE A 55 9.87 11.52 4.18
CA PHE A 55 9.32 11.60 5.53
C PHE A 55 8.12 12.53 5.65
N ALA A 56 8.10 13.66 4.93
CA ALA A 56 6.95 14.58 4.91
C ALA A 56 5.67 13.90 4.43
N TYR A 57 5.74 13.10 3.35
CA TYR A 57 4.60 12.32 2.86
C TYR A 57 4.20 11.23 3.85
N LYS A 58 5.18 10.50 4.41
CA LYS A 58 4.88 9.47 5.43
C LYS A 58 4.12 10.08 6.62
N LYS A 59 4.60 11.21 7.12
CA LYS A 59 3.99 11.95 8.24
C LYS A 59 2.58 12.45 7.90
N LEU A 60 2.39 13.02 6.71
CA LEU A 60 1.08 13.49 6.24
C LEU A 60 0.08 12.34 6.13
N ILE A 61 0.46 11.26 5.44
CA ILE A 61 -0.42 10.12 5.21
C ILE A 61 -0.79 9.43 6.53
N THR A 62 0.18 9.22 7.43
CA THR A 62 -0.11 8.69 8.78
C THR A 62 -1.02 9.62 9.59
N SER A 63 -1.02 10.93 9.32
CA SER A 63 -1.91 11.85 10.03
C SER A 63 -3.39 11.65 9.68
N PHE A 64 -3.70 11.03 8.53
CA PHE A 64 -5.07 10.77 8.11
C PHE A 64 -5.81 9.74 8.97
N THR A 65 -5.08 8.87 9.69
CA THR A 65 -5.68 7.81 10.52
C THR A 65 -5.74 8.18 12.00
N LYS A 66 -5.43 9.43 12.39
CA LYS A 66 -5.38 9.82 13.81
C LYS A 66 -6.71 9.69 14.54
N ASP A 67 -7.81 9.90 13.83
CA ASP A 67 -9.17 9.88 14.38
C ASP A 67 -9.87 8.54 14.07
N TYR A 68 -9.13 7.52 13.64
CA TYR A 68 -9.66 6.22 13.21
C TYR A 68 -8.95 5.07 13.93
N ASP A 69 -9.64 4.39 14.83
CA ASP A 69 -9.11 3.21 15.54
C ASP A 69 -9.13 1.95 14.67
N ASN A 70 -9.99 1.93 13.64
CA ASN A 70 -10.19 0.78 12.75
C ASN A 70 -9.33 0.83 11.47
N ILE A 71 -8.43 1.81 11.33
CA ILE A 71 -7.60 1.99 10.13
C ILE A 71 -6.13 2.10 10.54
N SER A 72 -5.28 1.26 9.95
CA SER A 72 -3.83 1.37 10.09
C SER A 72 -3.17 1.64 8.75
N ILE A 73 -2.14 2.50 8.76
CA ILE A 73 -1.24 2.69 7.62
C ILE A 73 0.19 2.36 8.01
N ARG A 74 0.84 1.55 7.17
CA ARG A 74 2.26 1.20 7.29
C ARG A 74 3.01 1.41 5.99
N PHE A 75 4.29 1.71 6.11
CA PHE A 75 5.21 1.81 4.99
C PHE A 75 6.18 0.64 5.02
N PHE A 76 6.33 -0.03 3.89
CA PHE A 76 7.26 -1.12 3.72
C PHE A 76 8.28 -0.75 2.65
N ASN A 77 9.52 -0.54 3.06
CA ASN A 77 10.60 -0.27 2.12
C ASN A 77 10.93 -1.56 1.36
N ILE A 78 10.65 -1.57 0.07
CA ILE A 78 10.75 -2.76 -0.77
C ILE A 78 12.08 -2.88 -1.51
N LYS A 79 12.94 -1.86 -1.43
CA LYS A 79 14.22 -1.76 -2.16
C LYS A 79 15.06 -3.04 -2.09
N LYS A 80 15.30 -3.56 -0.90
CA LYS A 80 16.11 -4.78 -0.69
C LYS A 80 15.51 -6.05 -1.30
N TYR A 81 14.20 -6.08 -1.54
CA TYR A 81 13.52 -7.22 -2.13
C TYR A 81 13.58 -7.16 -3.64
N ILE A 82 13.37 -5.97 -4.21
CA ILE A 82 13.39 -5.77 -5.65
C ILE A 82 14.81 -5.86 -6.23
N GLU A 83 15.82 -5.41 -5.50
CA GLU A 83 17.25 -5.49 -5.89
C GLU A 83 17.72 -6.92 -6.20
N ARG A 84 17.10 -7.94 -5.60
CA ARG A 84 17.41 -9.35 -5.89
C ARG A 84 17.09 -9.75 -7.33
N TYR A 85 16.22 -9.00 -7.97
CA TYR A 85 15.73 -9.26 -9.31
C TYR A 85 16.32 -8.29 -10.33
N ASP A 86 17.22 -7.36 -9.97
CA ASP A 86 17.72 -6.30 -10.86
C ASP A 86 18.17 -6.79 -12.24
N ASN A 87 18.81 -7.97 -12.32
CA ASN A 87 19.25 -8.57 -13.59
C ASN A 87 18.11 -9.05 -14.51
N TYR A 88 16.88 -9.06 -14.02
CA TYR A 88 15.66 -9.52 -14.70
C TYR A 88 14.64 -8.39 -14.88
N LEU A 89 14.88 -7.21 -14.29
CA LEU A 89 13.96 -6.08 -14.35
C LEU A 89 14.35 -5.16 -15.49
N PHE A 90 13.42 -4.92 -16.41
CA PHE A 90 13.59 -3.95 -17.47
C PHE A 90 12.95 -2.62 -17.05
N THR A 91 13.76 -1.59 -16.85
CA THR A 91 13.28 -0.23 -16.55
C THR A 91 13.66 0.71 -17.70
N ASN A 92 12.82 1.70 -17.97
CA ASN A 92 13.09 2.77 -18.93
C ASN A 92 12.35 4.05 -18.47
N ASP A 93 12.37 5.11 -19.27
CA ASP A 93 11.73 6.39 -18.92
C ASP A 93 10.21 6.28 -18.65
N TYR A 94 9.54 5.25 -19.17
CA TYR A 94 8.11 5.00 -18.98
C TYR A 94 7.81 3.96 -17.89
N PHE A 95 8.74 3.04 -17.62
CA PHE A 95 8.54 1.92 -16.72
C PHE A 95 9.45 2.04 -15.49
N SER A 96 8.90 2.61 -14.41
CA SER A 96 9.63 2.76 -13.16
C SER A 96 9.72 1.43 -12.41
N LEU A 97 10.71 1.33 -11.52
CA LEU A 97 10.89 0.18 -10.65
C LEU A 97 9.65 -0.10 -9.79
N ALA A 98 8.87 0.93 -9.46
CA ALA A 98 7.64 0.79 -8.67
C ALA A 98 6.56 -0.04 -9.37
N ALA A 99 6.56 -0.09 -10.71
CA ALA A 99 5.63 -0.92 -11.45
C ALA A 99 5.83 -2.42 -11.15
N TYR A 100 7.05 -2.83 -10.77
CA TYR A 100 7.38 -4.21 -10.38
C TYR A 100 7.08 -4.53 -8.91
N PHE A 101 6.87 -3.54 -8.04
CA PHE A 101 6.63 -3.78 -6.61
C PHE A 101 5.40 -4.67 -6.39
N ARG A 102 4.38 -4.55 -7.24
CA ARG A 102 3.16 -5.36 -7.18
C ARG A 102 3.43 -6.86 -7.35
N ILE A 103 4.48 -7.24 -8.08
CA ILE A 103 4.87 -8.65 -8.29
C ILE A 103 5.39 -9.28 -7.01
N LEU A 104 5.95 -8.47 -6.10
CA LEU A 104 6.51 -8.94 -4.84
C LEU A 104 5.46 -9.03 -3.72
N ILE A 105 4.20 -8.66 -3.97
CA ILE A 105 3.12 -8.74 -2.98
C ILE A 105 3.00 -10.15 -2.39
N PRO A 106 2.95 -11.24 -3.18
CA PRO A 106 2.87 -12.59 -2.61
C PRO A 106 4.07 -12.97 -1.72
N GLU A 107 5.25 -12.38 -1.96
CA GLU A 107 6.44 -12.63 -1.14
C GLU A 107 6.43 -11.81 0.17
N VAL A 108 5.97 -10.55 0.11
CA VAL A 108 5.92 -9.66 1.26
C VAL A 108 4.77 -10.01 2.21
N PHE A 109 3.62 -10.43 1.65
CA PHE A 109 2.36 -10.71 2.35
C PHE A 109 2.06 -12.22 2.48
N LEU A 110 3.09 -13.06 2.58
CA LEU A 110 2.97 -14.53 2.70
C LEU A 110 1.95 -15.02 3.75
N ASP A 111 1.78 -14.28 4.84
CA ASP A 111 0.89 -14.67 5.96
C ASP A 111 -0.55 -14.10 5.79
N TYR A 112 -0.85 -13.45 4.67
CA TYR A 112 -2.16 -12.89 4.34
C TYR A 112 -2.92 -13.84 3.41
N GLU A 113 -4.19 -14.09 3.71
CA GLU A 113 -5.06 -14.91 2.86
C GLU A 113 -5.47 -14.18 1.58
N LYS A 114 -5.75 -12.88 1.70
CA LYS A 114 -6.19 -12.01 0.62
C LYS A 114 -5.61 -10.61 0.84
N VAL A 115 -5.39 -9.88 -0.25
CA VAL A 115 -5.08 -8.45 -0.27
C VAL A 115 -5.75 -7.80 -1.47
N ILE A 116 -6.18 -6.54 -1.35
CA ILE A 116 -6.55 -5.71 -2.50
C ILE A 116 -5.34 -4.88 -2.88
N TYR A 117 -4.92 -4.95 -4.14
CA TYR A 117 -3.96 -4.00 -4.68
C TYR A 117 -4.70 -2.84 -5.37
N LEU A 118 -4.26 -1.61 -5.10
CA LEU A 118 -4.71 -0.40 -5.80
C LEU A 118 -3.50 0.35 -6.37
N ASP A 119 -3.63 0.86 -7.61
CA ASP A 119 -2.62 1.74 -8.19
C ASP A 119 -2.59 3.10 -7.47
N SER A 120 -1.46 3.81 -7.55
CA SER A 120 -1.23 5.09 -6.86
C SER A 120 -2.00 6.28 -7.46
N ASP A 121 -2.64 6.12 -8.61
CA ASP A 121 -3.29 7.16 -9.40
C ASP A 121 -4.81 6.95 -9.53
N VAL A 122 -5.41 6.22 -8.58
CA VAL A 122 -6.86 6.03 -8.47
C VAL A 122 -7.51 7.03 -7.52
N MET A 123 -8.83 7.18 -7.64
CA MET A 123 -9.67 7.84 -6.65
C MET A 123 -10.73 6.85 -6.16
N VAL A 124 -10.76 6.60 -4.85
CA VAL A 124 -11.70 5.66 -4.22
C VAL A 124 -12.97 6.42 -3.85
N MET A 125 -14.11 5.96 -4.35
CA MET A 125 -15.42 6.60 -4.18
C MET A 125 -16.40 5.82 -3.30
N ASN A 126 -16.02 4.59 -2.94
CA ASN A 126 -16.85 3.65 -2.18
C ASN A 126 -15.94 2.78 -1.30
N ASP A 127 -16.55 2.12 -0.32
CA ASP A 127 -15.84 1.22 0.58
C ASP A 127 -15.15 0.07 -0.19
N VAL A 128 -13.83 -0.04 -0.03
CA VAL A 128 -13.02 -1.07 -0.69
C VAL A 128 -13.33 -2.47 -0.18
N ALA A 129 -13.96 -2.59 1.00
CA ALA A 129 -14.42 -3.87 1.54
C ALA A 129 -15.39 -4.59 0.59
N LEU A 130 -16.09 -3.83 -0.28
CA LEU A 130 -16.98 -4.39 -1.30
C LEU A 130 -16.24 -5.25 -2.35
N LEU A 131 -14.94 -5.05 -2.53
CA LEU A 131 -14.09 -5.86 -3.41
C LEU A 131 -13.48 -7.09 -2.70
N TYR A 132 -13.69 -7.21 -1.38
CA TYR A 132 -13.08 -8.27 -0.56
C TYR A 132 -13.95 -9.52 -0.44
N ASN A 133 -15.25 -9.41 -0.73
CA ASN A 133 -16.26 -10.45 -0.56
C ASN A 133 -16.53 -11.22 -1.85
#